data_AF-A0A8X6H510-F1
#
_entry.id   AF-A0A8X6H510-F1
#
_cell.length_a   1.000
_cell.length_b   1.000
_cell.length_c   1.000
_cell.angle_alpha   90.00
_cell.angle_beta   90.00
_cell.angle_gamma   90.00
#
_symmetry.space_group_name_H-M   'P 1'
#
loop_
_entity.id
_entity.type
_entity.pdbx_description
1 polymer ?
#
loop_
_entity_poly.entity_id
_entity_poly.type
_entity_poly.pdbx_seq_one_letter_code
_entity_poly.pdbx_strand_id
1 'polypeptide(L)'
;MSFTDLVDQLDTYLRCLENLGVTKEKYACLLYPLVEASIPEQILIAWERERNSISRNSTANTHDLDLLIQFIRSEVVSAERLRIAKAFCAGEKDKNKQVNRKLTPLAISVR
;
A
#
# COMPACT_ATOMS: atom_id res chain seq x y z
N MET A 1 -2.64 5.58 -10.10
CA MET A 1 -2.37 4.16 -9.84
C MET A 1 -2.36 3.95 -8.34
N SER A 2 -3.02 2.89 -7.88
CA SER A 2 -2.92 2.44 -6.50
C SER A 2 -1.55 1.78 -6.27
N PHE A 3 -1.09 1.73 -5.03
CA PHE A 3 0.19 1.10 -4.71
C PHE A 3 0.17 -0.41 -5.00
N THR A 4 -1.01 -1.04 -4.89
CA THR A 4 -1.24 -2.43 -5.29
C THR A 4 -1.03 -2.63 -6.79
N ASP A 5 -1.57 -1.72 -7.63
CA ASP A 5 -1.44 -1.81 -9.08
C ASP A 5 0.05 -1.81 -9.51
N LEU A 6 0.88 -1.01 -8.83
CA LEU A 6 2.31 -0.94 -9.10
C LEU A 6 3.02 -2.26 -8.80
N VAL A 7 2.69 -2.89 -7.67
CA VAL A 7 3.30 -4.15 -7.27
C VAL A 7 2.85 -5.30 -8.15
N ASP A 8 1.57 -5.35 -8.52
CA ASP A 8 1.06 -6.34 -9.47
C ASP A 8 1.73 -6.21 -10.83
N GLN A 9 1.97 -4.98 -11.29
CA GLN A 9 2.68 -4.69 -12.53
C GLN A 9 4.16 -5.11 -12.43
N LEU A 10 4.83 -4.80 -11.32
CA LEU A 10 6.22 -5.22 -11.07
C LEU A 10 6.36 -6.75 -11.02
N ASP A 11 5.46 -7.45 -10.32
CA ASP A 11 5.45 -8.92 -10.26
C ASP A 11 5.17 -9.52 -11.65
N THR A 12 4.29 -8.92 -12.43
CA THR A 12 4.02 -9.34 -13.81
C THR A 12 5.27 -9.18 -14.70
N TYR A 13 5.95 -8.04 -14.62
CA TYR A 13 7.18 -7.81 -15.39
C TYR A 13 8.31 -8.76 -14.97
N LEU A 14 8.52 -8.96 -13.68
CA LEU A 14 9.53 -9.90 -13.19
C LEU A 14 9.26 -11.33 -13.68
N ARG A 15 7.99 -11.77 -13.66
CA ARG A 15 7.58 -13.09 -14.21
C ARG A 15 7.77 -13.17 -15.73
N CYS A 16 7.45 -12.12 -16.47
CA CYS A 16 7.69 -12.08 -17.92
C CYS A 16 9.19 -12.18 -18.23
N LEU A 17 10.01 -11.45 -17.48
CA LEU A 17 11.47 -11.48 -17.62
C LEU A 17 12.03 -12.87 -17.31
N GLU A 18 11.54 -13.52 -16.24
CA GLU A 18 11.89 -14.90 -15.91
C GLU A 18 11.54 -15.87 -17.05
N ASN A 19 10.36 -15.74 -17.65
CA ASN A 19 9.96 -16.53 -18.82
C ASN A 19 10.82 -16.27 -20.06
N LEU A 20 11.40 -15.08 -20.20
CA LEU A 20 12.37 -14.74 -21.24
C LEU A 20 13.79 -15.24 -20.93
N GLY A 21 14.00 -15.96 -19.82
CA GLY A 21 15.30 -16.45 -19.38
C GLY A 21 16.16 -15.40 -18.66
N VAL A 22 15.55 -14.27 -18.28
CA VAL A 22 16.17 -13.22 -17.46
C VAL A 22 15.92 -13.58 -15.99
N THR A 23 16.80 -14.39 -15.41
CA THR A 23 16.68 -14.78 -14.00
C THR A 23 17.28 -13.75 -13.06
N LYS A 24 16.77 -13.69 -11.83
CA LYS A 24 17.19 -12.70 -10.83
C LYS A 24 18.66 -12.86 -10.44
N GLU A 25 19.19 -14.09 -10.47
CA GLU A 25 20.58 -14.37 -10.08
C GLU A 25 21.57 -13.80 -11.11
N LYS A 26 21.23 -13.86 -12.40
CA LYS A 26 22.11 -13.41 -13.49
C LYS A 26 21.97 -11.92 -13.80
N TYR A 27 20.78 -11.36 -13.59
CA TYR A 27 20.45 -9.99 -14.00
C TYR A 27 20.07 -9.07 -12.84
N ALA A 28 20.36 -9.45 -11.58
CA ALA A 28 20.10 -8.62 -10.40
C ALA A 28 20.61 -7.17 -10.56
N CYS A 29 21.80 -6.99 -11.15
CA CYS A 29 22.38 -5.66 -11.36
C CYS A 29 21.60 -4.76 -12.33
N LEU A 30 20.84 -5.36 -13.26
CA LEU A 30 19.99 -4.63 -14.20
C LEU A 30 18.56 -4.49 -13.67
N LEU A 31 18.04 -5.52 -13.01
CA LEU A 31 16.70 -5.54 -12.45
C LEU A 31 16.57 -4.60 -11.26
N TYR A 32 17.61 -4.48 -10.43
CA TYR A 32 17.61 -3.60 -9.27
C TYR A 32 17.29 -2.13 -9.61
N PRO A 33 18.06 -1.43 -10.46
CA PRO A 33 17.76 -0.04 -10.81
C PRO A 33 16.41 0.11 -11.52
N LEU A 34 15.93 -0.93 -12.21
CA LEU A 34 14.62 -0.91 -12.86
C LEU A 34 13.48 -0.94 -11.84
N VAL A 35 13.56 -1.84 -10.86
CA VAL A 35 12.59 -1.92 -9.75
C VAL A 35 12.66 -0.65 -8.92
N GLU A 36 13.86 -0.16 -8.60
CA GLU A 36 14.10 1.07 -7.85
C GLU A 36 13.52 2.31 -8.54
N ALA A 37 13.61 2.41 -9.86
CA ALA A 37 13.03 3.52 -10.63
C ALA A 37 11.49 3.44 -10.75
N SER A 38 10.91 2.26 -10.54
CA SER A 38 9.46 2.04 -10.70
C SER A 38 8.67 2.45 -9.45
N ILE A 39 9.32 2.58 -8.30
CA ILE A 39 8.68 2.91 -7.02
C ILE A 39 8.62 4.43 -6.77
N PRO A 40 7.58 4.93 -6.06
CA PRO A 40 7.50 6.35 -5.70
C PRO A 40 8.60 6.77 -4.73
N GLU A 41 9.02 8.04 -4.81
CA GLU A 41 10.08 8.63 -3.97
C GLU A 41 9.88 8.38 -2.47
N GLN A 42 8.65 8.50 -1.97
CA GLN A 42 8.33 8.29 -0.56
C GLN A 42 8.68 6.87 -0.07
N ILE A 43 8.49 5.89 -0.94
CA ILE A 43 8.76 4.47 -0.67
C ILE A 43 10.25 4.21 -0.77
N LEU A 44 10.92 4.86 -1.72
CA LEU A 44 12.38 4.78 -1.87
C LEU A 44 13.10 5.36 -0.63
N ILE A 45 12.62 6.47 -0.08
CA ILE A 45 13.15 7.04 1.16
C ILE A 45 12.96 6.07 2.34
N ALA A 46 11.79 5.42 2.43
CA ALA A 46 11.52 4.43 3.47
C ALA A 46 12.41 3.18 3.32
N TRP A 47 12.59 2.70 2.07
CA TRP A 47 13.50 1.62 1.73
C TRP A 47 14.94 1.94 2.14
N GLU A 48 15.44 3.13 1.80
CA GLU A 48 16.83 3.50 2.11
C GLU A 48 17.07 3.57 3.62
N ARG A 49 16.08 4.02 4.40
CA ARG A 49 16.13 3.97 5.88
C ARG A 49 16.19 2.54 6.40
N GLU A 50 15.40 1.63 5.84
CA GLU A 50 15.39 0.22 6.21
C GLU A 50 16.68 -0.50 5.79
N ARG A 51 17.16 -0.24 4.56
CA ARG A 51 18.43 -0.75 4.04
C ARG A 51 19.61 -0.34 4.92
N ASN A 52 19.67 0.93 5.34
CA ASN A 52 20.69 1.39 6.28
C ASN A 52 20.60 0.71 7.66
N SER A 53 19.39 0.35 8.09
CA SER A 53 19.20 -0.45 9.31
C SER A 53 19.69 -1.90 9.13
N ILE A 54 19.37 -2.52 8.00
CA ILE A 54 19.78 -3.91 7.69
C ILE A 54 21.30 -4.01 7.51
N SER A 55 21.90 -3.08 6.77
CA SER A 55 23.35 -3.03 6.50
C SER A 55 24.18 -2.91 7.78
N ARG A 56 23.68 -2.20 8.81
CA ARG A 56 24.35 -2.12 10.12
C ARG A 56 24.32 -3.43 10.90
N ASN A 57 23.41 -4.35 10.55
CA ASN A 57 23.10 -5.53 11.34
C ASN A 57 23.47 -6.85 10.63
N SER A 58 23.76 -6.82 9.32
CA SER A 58 24.05 -8.00 8.50
C SER A 58 25.45 -7.96 7.90
N THR A 59 26.23 -9.02 8.17
CA THR A 59 27.48 -9.37 7.48
C THR A 59 27.24 -10.25 6.24
N ALA A 60 25.99 -10.62 5.97
CA ALA A 60 25.62 -11.56 4.94
C ALA A 60 25.22 -10.84 3.65
N ASN A 61 25.81 -11.31 2.56
CA ASN A 61 25.61 -10.90 1.17
C ASN A 61 24.21 -11.33 0.66
N THR A 62 23.15 -10.89 1.33
CA THR A 62 21.77 -11.13 0.89
C THR A 62 21.53 -10.36 -0.41
N HIS A 63 20.82 -10.97 -1.36
CA HIS A 63 20.50 -10.34 -2.64
C HIS A 63 19.68 -9.06 -2.39
N ASP A 64 20.30 -7.89 -2.59
CA ASP A 64 19.68 -6.57 -2.40
C ASP A 64 18.33 -6.43 -3.11
N LEU A 65 18.18 -7.10 -4.27
CA LEU A 65 16.94 -7.13 -5.04
C LEU A 65 15.81 -7.89 -4.33
N ASP A 66 16.09 -9.03 -3.68
CA ASP A 66 15.07 -9.78 -2.95
C ASP A 66 14.61 -9.02 -1.71
N LEU A 67 15.53 -8.36 -1.01
CA LEU A 67 15.18 -7.49 0.11
C LEU A 67 14.28 -6.33 -0.33
N LEU A 68 14.60 -5.69 -1.46
CA LEU A 68 13.80 -4.62 -2.02
C LEU A 68 12.38 -5.10 -2.39
N ILE A 69 12.27 -6.23 -3.08
CA ILE A 69 10.96 -6.82 -3.44
C ILE A 69 10.16 -7.17 -2.19
N GLN A 70 10.81 -7.73 -1.16
CA GLN A 70 10.15 -8.07 0.10
C GLN A 70 9.67 -6.84 0.86
N PHE A 71 10.49 -5.78 0.90
CA PHE A 71 10.12 -4.50 1.49
C PHE A 71 8.89 -3.91 0.80
N ILE A 72 8.90 -3.83 -0.54
CA ILE A 72 7.79 -3.30 -1.32
C ILE A 72 6.49 -4.05 -1.00
N ARG A 73 6.53 -5.39 -0.91
CA ARG A 73 5.36 -6.21 -0.53
C ARG A 73 4.87 -5.90 0.89
N SER A 74 5.78 -5.73 1.85
CA SER A 74 5.43 -5.36 3.23
C SER A 74 4.74 -3.99 3.31
N GLU A 75 5.22 -3.03 2.52
CA GLU A 75 4.65 -1.70 2.44
C GLU A 75 3.21 -1.74 1.88
N VAL A 76 2.91 -2.66 0.95
CA VAL A 76 1.54 -2.80 0.39
C VAL A 76 0.60 -3.28 1.46
N VAL A 77 1.02 -4.31 2.18
CA VAL A 77 0.24 -4.88 3.29
C VAL A 77 0.02 -3.83 4.37
N SER A 78 1.03 -3.01 4.66
CA SER A 78 0.95 -1.93 5.64
C SER A 78 0.00 -0.82 5.19
N ALA A 79 0.05 -0.41 3.93
CA ALA A 79 -0.87 0.56 3.34
C ALA A 79 -2.32 0.06 3.38
N GLU A 80 -2.55 -1.22 3.09
CA GLU A 80 -3.88 -1.84 3.13
C GLU A 80 -4.41 -1.95 4.57
N ARG A 81 -3.57 -2.37 5.52
CA ARG A 81 -3.92 -2.35 6.96
C ARG A 81 -4.28 -0.96 7.43
N LEU A 82 -3.53 0.05 7.01
CA LEU A 82 -3.82 1.45 7.33
C LEU A 82 -5.15 1.91 6.73
N ARG A 83 -5.46 1.49 5.49
CA ARG A 83 -6.75 1.76 4.84
C ARG A 83 -7.91 1.17 5.65
N ILE A 84 -7.80 -0.08 6.07
CA ILE A 84 -8.81 -0.76 6.90
C ILE A 84 -8.94 -0.08 8.27
N ALA A 85 -7.83 0.22 8.95
CA ALA A 85 -7.85 0.91 10.24
C ALA A 85 -8.51 2.29 10.16
N LYS A 86 -8.21 3.06 9.10
CA LYS A 86 -8.87 4.35 8.84
C LYS A 86 -10.37 4.20 8.59
N ALA A 87 -10.77 3.18 7.82
CA ALA A 87 -12.18 2.91 7.58
C ALA A 87 -12.92 2.54 8.88
N PHE A 88 -12.28 1.78 9.77
CA PHE A 88 -12.82 1.45 11.08
C PHE A 88 -12.99 2.70 11.97
N CYS A 89 -11.96 3.52 12.10
CA CYS A 89 -12.02 4.76 12.90
C CYS A 89 -12.95 5.83 12.31
N ALA A 90 -13.18 5.83 10.99
CA ALA A 90 -14.11 6.75 10.35
C ALA A 90 -15.60 6.36 10.54
N GLY A 91 -15.88 5.16 11.05
CA GLY A 91 -17.23 4.61 11.25
C GLY A 91 -18.06 5.23 12.39
N GLU A 92 -17.48 6.05 13.27
CA GLU A 92 -18.20 6.71 14.38
C GLU A 92 -18.57 8.17 14.08
N LYS A 93 -19.23 8.42 12.94
CA LYS A 93 -19.97 9.68 12.72
C LYS A 93 -21.43 9.40 12.43
N ASP A 94 -22.12 8.79 13.39
CA ASP A 94 -23.58 8.77 13.41
C ASP A 94 -24.09 10.19 13.71
N LYS A 95 -24.23 10.98 12.65
CA LYS A 95 -24.94 12.27 12.66
C LYS A 95 -26.41 12.05 12.31
N ASN A 96 -27.15 11.28 13.10
CA ASN A 96 -28.62 11.27 12.98
C ASN A 96 -29.22 12.52 13.67
N LYS A 97 -29.12 13.66 12.98
CA LYS A 97 -29.93 14.86 13.26
C LYS A 97 -31.08 14.92 12.25
N GLN A 98 -32.29 14.72 12.79
CA GLN A 98 -33.59 15.17 12.27
C GLN A 98 -34.12 14.57 10.97
N VAL A 99 -35.07 13.62 11.12
CA VAL A 99 -36.17 13.47 10.16
C VAL A 99 -37.49 13.27 10.94
N ASN A 100 -38.37 14.26 10.83
CA ASN A 100 -39.82 14.24 11.09
C ASN A 100 -40.35 14.06 12.54
N ARG A 101 -40.46 15.16 13.28
CA ARG A 101 -41.66 15.41 14.09
C ARG A 101 -42.60 16.28 13.28
N LYS A 102 -43.45 15.66 12.45
CA LYS A 102 -44.53 16.38 11.77
C LYS A 102 -45.43 16.98 12.85
N LEU A 103 -45.42 18.31 12.98
CA LEU A 103 -46.55 19.01 13.59
C LEU A 103 -47.76 18.70 12.70
N THR A 104 -48.74 18.01 13.26
CA THR A 104 -50.09 18.05 12.70
C THR A 104 -50.84 19.13 13.48
N PRO A 105 -51.38 20.17 12.83
CA PRO A 105 -52.40 20.99 13.43
C PRO A 105 -53.72 20.23 13.21
N LEU A 106 -54.27 19.59 14.24
CA LEU A 106 -55.66 19.17 14.21
C LEU A 106 -56.49 20.20 14.96
N ALA A 107 -57.01 21.15 14.20
CA ALA A 107 -58.11 22.00 14.63
C ALA A 107 -59.38 21.14 14.76
N ILE A 108 -59.96 21.08 15.98
CA ILE A 108 -61.37 20.76 16.23
C ILE A 108 -61.75 21.55 17.51
N SER A 109 -62.23 22.79 17.37
CA SER A 109 -63.63 23.24 17.32
C SER A 109 -64.26 23.48 18.70
N VAL A 110 -64.48 24.78 18.93
CA VAL A 110 -65.41 25.46 19.83
C VAL A 110 -66.73 24.72 20.06
N ARG A 111 -67.14 24.59 21.33
CA ARG A 111 -68.43 25.10 21.84
C ARG A 111 -68.42 25.23 23.35
#